data_AF-A0A6G6WKA9-F1
#
_entry.id   AF-A0A6G6WKA9-F1
#
_cell.length_a   1.000
_cell.length_b   1.000
_cell.length_c   1.000
_cell.angle_alpha   90.00
_cell.angle_beta   90.00
_cell.angle_gamma   90.00
#
_symmetry.space_group_name_H-M   'P 1'
#
loop_
_entity.id
_entity.type
_entity.pdbx_description
1 polymer ?
#
loop_
_entity_poly.entity_id
_entity_poly.type
_entity_poly.pdbx_seq_one_letter_code
_entity_poly.pdbx_strand_id
1 'polypeptide(L)'
;MPDHFSASETPAALETVEDLDQGLAERAERDAEARLLAALDRVEQRVQAVRADDADRPLEPAVADAMARAAEADGAPFEARWLAGKVAESDLTWAAVWRAPEDHEGGLWLWSRATRELSTGTAQ
;
A
#
# COMPACT_ATOMS: atom_id res chain seq x y z
N MET A 1 -53.15 32.90 -44.55
CA MET A 1 -51.95 33.76 -44.41
C MET A 1 -51.55 33.68 -42.95
N PRO A 2 -50.26 33.44 -42.67
CA PRO A 2 -49.77 32.24 -42.00
C PRO A 2 -49.76 32.30 -40.47
N ASP A 3 -49.68 31.09 -39.91
CA ASP A 3 -49.53 30.73 -38.51
C ASP A 3 -48.38 31.47 -37.81
N HIS A 4 -48.72 32.20 -36.75
CA HIS A 4 -47.75 32.55 -35.72
C HIS A 4 -47.64 31.38 -34.74
N PHE A 5 -46.91 30.33 -35.13
CA PHE A 5 -46.37 29.37 -34.16
C PHE A 5 -45.31 30.10 -33.35
N SER A 6 -45.71 30.60 -32.18
CA SER A 6 -44.81 31.23 -31.21
C SER A 6 -43.91 30.16 -30.64
N ALA A 7 -42.70 30.06 -31.19
CA ALA A 7 -41.61 29.28 -30.64
C ALA A 7 -41.14 29.94 -29.34
N SER A 8 -41.73 29.59 -28.20
CA SER A 8 -41.23 30.09 -26.91
C SER A 8 -41.66 29.25 -25.71
N GLU A 9 -41.58 27.92 -25.79
CA GLU A 9 -41.61 27.08 -24.59
C GLU A 9 -40.70 25.87 -24.77
N THR A 10 -39.40 26.02 -24.51
CA THR A 10 -38.63 24.90 -23.94
C THR A 10 -37.39 25.38 -23.19
N PRO A 11 -37.53 25.93 -21.96
CA PRO A 11 -36.41 26.04 -21.02
C PRO A 11 -36.35 24.83 -20.05
N ALA A 12 -37.50 24.27 -19.65
CA ALA A 12 -37.59 23.29 -18.56
C ALA A 12 -37.12 21.87 -18.91
N ALA A 13 -37.14 21.49 -20.20
CA ALA A 13 -36.75 20.15 -20.62
C ALA A 13 -35.23 19.95 -20.70
N LEU A 14 -34.44 21.02 -20.79
CA LEU A 14 -32.98 20.96 -20.79
C LEU A 14 -32.43 20.95 -19.36
N GLU A 15 -33.02 21.75 -18.47
CA GLU A 15 -32.69 21.80 -17.03
C GLU A 15 -32.86 20.41 -16.37
N THR A 16 -33.91 19.67 -16.75
CA THR A 16 -34.17 18.31 -16.23
C THR A 16 -33.24 17.23 -16.76
N VAL A 17 -32.63 17.40 -17.94
CA VAL A 17 -31.65 16.45 -18.49
C VAL A 17 -30.28 16.69 -17.87
N GLU A 18 -29.90 17.96 -17.68
CA GLU A 18 -28.64 18.33 -17.03
C GLU A 18 -28.63 17.94 -15.54
N ASP A 19 -29.75 18.13 -14.82
CA ASP A 19 -29.93 17.66 -13.45
C ASP A 19 -29.84 16.13 -13.34
N LEU A 20 -30.36 15.41 -14.34
CA LEU A 20 -30.30 13.95 -14.39
C LEU A 20 -28.87 13.46 -14.66
N ASP A 21 -28.17 14.08 -15.60
CA ASP A 21 -26.77 13.75 -15.91
C ASP A 21 -25.87 14.05 -14.71
N GLN A 22 -26.10 15.16 -14.00
CA GLN A 22 -25.39 15.46 -12.76
C GLN A 22 -25.69 14.43 -11.66
N GLY A 23 -26.96 14.06 -11.46
CA GLY A 23 -27.35 13.04 -10.49
C GLY A 23 -26.78 11.65 -10.79
N LEU A 24 -26.64 11.30 -12.08
CA LEU A 24 -25.98 10.07 -12.53
C LEU A 24 -24.46 10.12 -12.29
N ALA A 25 -23.81 11.26 -12.55
CA ALA A 25 -22.38 11.45 -12.30
C ALA A 25 -22.05 11.33 -10.80
N GLU A 26 -22.80 12.01 -9.92
CA GLU A 26 -22.62 11.94 -8.46
C GLU A 26 -22.87 10.53 -7.91
N ARG A 27 -23.75 9.75 -8.55
CA ARG A 27 -23.98 8.35 -8.18
C ARG A 27 -22.84 7.46 -8.65
N ALA A 28 -22.36 7.66 -9.87
CA ALA A 28 -21.22 6.93 -10.41
C ALA A 28 -19.94 7.17 -9.60
N GLU A 29 -19.72 8.40 -9.13
CA GLU A 29 -18.59 8.75 -8.27
C GLU A 29 -18.67 8.03 -6.92
N ARG A 30 -19.82 8.06 -6.24
CA ARG A 30 -20.03 7.34 -4.98
C ARG A 30 -19.88 5.83 -5.14
N ASP A 31 -20.36 5.26 -6.24
CA ASP A 31 -20.19 3.84 -6.55
C ASP A 31 -18.72 3.50 -6.82
N ALA A 32 -17.96 4.38 -7.47
CA ALA A 32 -16.53 4.21 -7.70
C ALA A 32 -15.72 4.29 -6.39
N GLU A 33 -16.04 5.26 -5.52
CA GLU A 33 -15.45 5.38 -4.18
C GLU A 33 -15.71 4.13 -3.34
N ALA A 34 -16.95 3.65 -3.30
CA ALA A 34 -17.31 2.42 -2.58
C ALA A 34 -16.54 1.19 -3.10
N ARG A 35 -16.36 1.08 -4.42
CA ARG A 35 -15.57 0.01 -5.04
C ARG A 35 -14.08 0.13 -4.71
N LEU A 36 -13.54 1.34 -4.66
CA LEU A 36 -12.16 1.60 -4.29
C LEU A 36 -11.91 1.20 -2.83
N LEU A 37 -12.76 1.65 -1.90
CA LEU A 37 -12.67 1.26 -0.49
C LEU A 37 -12.75 -0.26 -0.33
N ALA A 38 -13.71 -0.92 -0.98
CA ALA A 38 -13.80 -2.37 -0.96
C ALA A 38 -12.60 -3.09 -1.61
N ALA A 39 -11.89 -2.45 -2.54
CA ALA A 39 -10.64 -2.97 -3.08
C ALA A 39 -9.48 -2.81 -2.07
N LEU A 40 -9.39 -1.66 -1.41
CA LEU A 40 -8.40 -1.40 -0.35
C LEU A 40 -8.58 -2.37 0.83
N ASP A 41 -9.80 -2.58 1.30
CA ASP A 41 -10.11 -3.54 2.36
C ASP A 41 -9.65 -4.96 2.00
N ARG A 42 -9.86 -5.38 0.74
CA ARG A 42 -9.39 -6.69 0.27
C ARG A 42 -7.88 -6.80 0.23
N VAL A 43 -7.20 -5.72 -0.17
CA VAL A 43 -5.73 -5.66 -0.14
C VAL A 43 -5.23 -5.75 1.30
N GLU A 44 -5.83 -4.99 2.22
CA GLU A 44 -5.48 -5.03 3.64
C GLU A 44 -5.68 -6.44 4.22
N GLN A 45 -6.84 -7.06 4.00
CA GLN A 45 -7.11 -8.44 4.42
C GLN A 45 -6.08 -9.42 3.86
N ARG A 46 -5.69 -9.26 2.60
CA ARG A 46 -4.69 -10.13 1.97
C ARG A 46 -3.31 -9.94 2.58
N VAL A 47 -2.91 -8.70 2.85
CA VAL A 47 -1.65 -8.37 3.53
C VAL A 47 -1.64 -8.96 4.94
N GLN A 48 -2.73 -8.81 5.70
CA GLN A 48 -2.85 -9.38 7.04
C GLN A 48 -2.79 -10.91 7.02
N ALA A 49 -3.45 -11.56 6.06
CA ALA A 49 -3.38 -13.02 5.89
C ALA A 49 -1.95 -13.49 5.58
N VAL A 50 -1.25 -12.81 4.66
CA VAL A 50 0.16 -13.12 4.35
C VAL A 50 1.05 -12.91 5.58
N ARG A 51 0.88 -11.80 6.31
CA ARG A 51 1.61 -11.53 7.56
C ARG A 51 1.36 -12.61 8.60
N ALA A 52 0.13 -13.09 8.74
CA ALA A 52 -0.22 -14.16 9.67
C ALA A 52 0.38 -15.51 9.26
N ASP A 53 0.35 -15.86 7.97
CA ASP A 53 0.93 -17.10 7.44
C ASP A 53 2.48 -17.12 7.53
N ASP A 54 3.11 -15.95 7.38
CA ASP A 54 4.56 -15.81 7.45
C ASP A 54 5.06 -15.54 8.88
N ALA A 55 4.18 -15.15 9.81
CA ALA A 55 4.52 -14.73 11.16
C ALA A 55 5.47 -15.69 11.90
N ASP A 56 5.18 -16.98 11.83
CA ASP A 56 5.95 -18.02 12.53
C ASP A 56 7.00 -18.68 11.63
N ARG A 57 7.09 -18.27 10.36
CA ARG A 57 8.11 -18.81 9.45
C ARG A 57 9.47 -18.24 9.81
N PRO A 58 10.51 -19.07 9.88
CA PRO A 58 11.86 -18.60 10.08
C PRO A 58 12.27 -17.68 8.93
N LEU A 59 13.03 -16.65 9.26
CA LEU A 59 13.62 -15.74 8.30
C LEU A 59 14.58 -16.54 7.42
N GLU A 60 14.51 -16.32 6.11
CA GLU A 60 15.44 -16.95 5.18
C GLU A 60 16.88 -16.51 5.50
N PRO A 61 17.87 -17.43 5.56
CA PRO A 61 19.24 -17.08 5.92
C PRO A 61 19.84 -15.95 5.06
N ALA A 62 19.55 -15.96 3.76
CA ALA A 62 20.01 -14.91 2.85
C ALA A 62 19.45 -13.51 3.20
N VAL A 63 18.22 -13.45 3.72
CA VAL A 63 17.59 -12.21 4.17
C VAL A 63 18.21 -11.75 5.49
N ALA A 64 18.42 -12.67 6.43
CA ALA A 64 19.10 -12.40 7.69
C ALA A 64 20.51 -11.82 7.45
N ASP A 65 21.28 -12.45 6.56
CA ASP A 65 22.63 -12.01 6.19
C ASP A 65 22.62 -10.64 5.52
N ALA A 66 21.65 -10.36 4.65
CA ALA A 66 21.50 -9.05 4.02
C ALA A 66 21.13 -7.95 5.02
N MET A 67 20.27 -8.25 6.00
CA MET A 67 19.98 -7.33 7.10
C MET A 67 21.22 -7.06 7.97
N ALA A 68 21.99 -8.09 8.30
CA ALA A 68 23.22 -7.93 9.09
C ALA A 68 24.21 -6.98 8.38
N ARG A 69 24.49 -7.20 7.09
CA ARG A 69 25.36 -6.33 6.29
C ARG A 69 24.84 -4.89 6.20
N ALA A 70 23.53 -4.73 5.97
CA ALA A 70 22.92 -3.40 5.86
C ALA A 70 23.07 -2.60 7.16
N ALA A 71 23.00 -3.24 8.32
CA ALA A 71 23.16 -2.57 9.61
C ALA A 71 24.61 -2.22 9.94
N GLU A 72 25.59 -2.96 9.42
CA GLU A 72 27.02 -2.64 9.53
C GLU A 72 27.45 -1.50 8.60
N ALA A 73 26.62 -1.09 7.65
CA ALA A 73 26.94 -0.02 6.72
C ALA A 73 27.17 1.34 7.40
N ASP A 74 28.09 2.12 6.83
CA ASP A 74 28.32 3.50 7.24
C ASP A 74 27.02 4.32 7.13
N GLY A 75 26.67 5.00 8.22
CA GLY A 75 25.44 5.78 8.32
C GLY A 75 24.19 4.98 8.71
N ALA A 76 24.31 3.69 9.06
CA ALA A 76 23.18 2.95 9.63
C ALA A 76 22.71 3.60 10.95
N PRO A 77 21.40 3.85 11.11
CA PRO A 77 20.84 4.37 12.36
C PRO A 77 21.04 3.36 13.50
N PHE A 78 21.07 3.85 14.74
CA PHE A 78 21.30 3.02 15.93
C PHE A 78 20.27 1.88 16.02
N GLU A 79 19.02 2.19 15.70
CA GLU A 79 17.88 1.29 15.69
C GLU A 79 18.09 0.13 14.70
N ALA A 80 18.67 0.41 13.53
CA ALA A 80 18.99 -0.63 12.54
C ALA A 80 20.08 -1.59 13.04
N ARG A 81 21.11 -1.06 13.74
CA ARG A 81 22.16 -1.88 14.37
C ARG A 81 21.64 -2.74 15.50
N TRP A 82 20.79 -2.17 16.35
CA TRP A 82 20.14 -2.90 17.44
C TRP A 82 19.26 -4.03 16.90
N LEU A 83 18.48 -3.77 15.84
CA LEU A 83 17.68 -4.77 15.15
C LEU A 83 18.53 -5.88 14.55
N ALA A 84 19.65 -5.55 13.89
CA ALA A 84 20.54 -6.57 13.32
C ALA A 84 21.26 -7.42 14.39
N GLY A 85 21.58 -6.84 15.55
CA GLY A 85 22.05 -7.61 16.71
C GLY A 85 21.02 -8.66 17.14
N LYS A 86 19.73 -8.34 17.07
CA LYS A 86 18.65 -9.31 17.29
C LYS A 86 18.55 -10.34 16.15
N VAL A 87 18.74 -9.91 14.89
CA VAL A 87 18.86 -10.80 13.71
C VAL A 87 19.95 -11.86 13.89
N ALA A 88 21.10 -11.48 14.43
CA ALA A 88 22.24 -12.38 14.63
C ALA A 88 22.13 -13.31 15.85
N GLU A 89 21.29 -12.96 16.84
CA GLU A 89 21.23 -13.64 18.15
C GLU A 89 20.26 -14.84 18.21
N SER A 90 19.27 -15.02 17.31
CA SER A 90 18.23 -16.06 17.48
C SER A 90 17.44 -16.41 16.21
N ASP A 91 16.78 -17.59 16.21
CA ASP A 91 15.75 -18.10 15.28
C ASP A 91 14.60 -17.09 15.07
N LEU A 92 14.85 -16.04 14.30
CA LEU A 92 13.87 -15.01 14.07
C LEU A 92 12.85 -15.46 13.05
N THR A 93 11.59 -15.36 13.44
CA THR A 93 10.49 -15.48 12.51
C THR A 93 10.18 -14.12 11.89
N TRP A 94 9.47 -14.09 10.77
CA TRP A 94 9.06 -12.82 10.17
C TRP A 94 8.26 -11.94 11.14
N ALA A 95 7.44 -12.51 12.03
CA ALA A 95 6.73 -11.71 13.03
C ALA A 95 7.70 -10.96 13.96
N ALA A 96 8.79 -11.59 14.37
CA ALA A 96 9.75 -10.95 15.26
C ALA A 96 10.61 -9.91 14.52
N VAL A 97 10.83 -10.10 13.22
CA VAL A 97 11.41 -9.07 12.33
C VAL A 97 10.45 -7.90 12.17
N TRP A 98 9.14 -8.11 11.99
CA TRP A 98 8.11 -7.08 11.70
C TRP A 98 7.49 -6.40 12.92
N ARG A 99 7.64 -6.98 14.12
CA ARG A 99 7.18 -6.34 15.37
C ARG A 99 8.00 -5.10 15.75
N ALA A 100 9.14 -4.88 15.09
CA ALA A 100 10.08 -3.82 15.36
C ALA A 100 10.48 -2.86 14.18
N PRO A 101 10.03 -2.98 12.91
CA PRO A 101 10.31 -2.01 11.83
C PRO A 101 9.22 -0.98 11.61
N GLU A 102 7.97 -1.35 11.88
CA GLU A 102 6.81 -0.47 11.67
C GLU A 102 6.70 0.53 12.82
N ASP A 103 7.16 0.14 14.01
CA ASP A 103 7.19 0.95 15.24
C ASP A 103 8.50 1.75 15.42
N HIS A 104 9.53 1.48 14.60
CA HIS A 104 10.84 2.16 14.68
C HIS A 104 11.38 2.51 13.29
N GLU A 105 11.72 3.79 13.05
CA GLU A 105 12.27 4.30 11.79
C GLU A 105 13.44 3.45 11.24
N GLY A 106 14.21 2.80 12.13
CA GLY A 106 15.33 1.95 11.77
C GLY A 106 14.98 0.66 11.03
N GLY A 107 13.82 0.05 11.24
CA GLY A 107 13.54 -1.23 10.58
C GLY A 107 13.01 -1.09 9.16
N LEU A 108 12.20 -0.05 8.86
CA LEU A 108 11.84 0.28 7.47
C LEU A 108 13.10 0.60 6.64
N TRP A 109 14.07 1.28 7.24
CA TRP A 109 15.38 1.54 6.64
C TRP A 109 16.14 0.22 6.37
N LEU A 110 16.21 -0.65 7.38
CA LEU A 110 16.93 -1.92 7.32
C LEU A 110 16.36 -2.84 6.23
N TRP A 111 15.03 -2.99 6.20
CA TRP A 111 14.34 -3.76 5.17
C TRP A 111 14.64 -3.22 3.78
N SER A 112 14.41 -1.92 3.56
CA SER A 112 14.58 -1.27 2.24
C SER A 112 16.01 -1.38 1.70
N ARG A 113 17.00 -1.47 2.59
CA ARG A 113 18.40 -1.63 2.21
C ARG A 113 18.74 -3.09 1.92
N ALA A 114 18.27 -4.03 2.76
CA ALA A 114 18.42 -5.46 2.54
C ALA A 114 17.75 -5.92 1.23
N THR A 115 16.55 -5.44 0.90
CA THR A 115 15.89 -5.77 -0.39
C THR A 115 16.69 -5.23 -1.57
N ARG A 116 17.25 -4.01 -1.45
CA ARG A 116 18.13 -3.45 -2.48
C ARG A 116 19.36 -4.32 -2.68
N GLU A 117 20.04 -4.71 -1.61
CA GLU A 117 21.20 -5.61 -1.69
C GLU A 117 20.84 -6.94 -2.38
N LEU A 118 19.75 -7.60 -1.97
CA LEU A 118 19.29 -8.85 -2.55
C LEU A 118 18.96 -8.71 -4.05
N SER A 119 18.33 -7.60 -4.44
CA SER A 119 18.00 -7.31 -5.85
C SER A 119 19.23 -6.99 -6.72
N THR A 120 20.28 -6.42 -6.13
CA THR A 120 21.55 -6.13 -6.83
C THR A 120 22.55 -7.29 -6.79
N GLY A 121 22.39 -8.22 -5.84
CA GLY A 121 23.28 -9.36 -5.62
C GLY A 121 22.95 -10.59 -6.47
N THR A 122 21.88 -10.57 -7.26
CA THR A 122 21.49 -11.68 -8.16
C THR A 122 22.24 -11.67 -9.50
N ALA A 123 23.30 -10.88 -9.61
CA ALA A 123 24.19 -10.80 -10.77
C ALA A 123 25.64 -11.15 -10.38
N GLN A 124 25.86 -12.34 -9.82
CA GLN A 124 27.18 -13.00 -9.82
C GLN A 124 27.03 -14.48 -10.08
#